data_AF-A0A0F9BA43-F1
#
_entry.id   AF-A0A0F9BA43-F1
#
_cell.length_a   1.000
_cell.length_b   1.000
_cell.length_c   1.000
_cell.angle_alpha   90.00
_cell.angle_beta   90.00
_cell.angle_gamma   90.00
#
_symmetry.space_group_name_H-M   'P 1'
#
loop_
_entity.id
_entity.type
_entity.pdbx_description
1 polymer ?
#
loop_
_entity_poly.entity_id
_entity_poly.type
_entity_poly.pdbx_seq_one_letter_code
_entity_poly.pdbx_strand_id
1 'polypeptide(L)'
;MKKKQGRGFVWVKKEEDDLIRSYNTTKMKDLVVYFERSKTAIRRKALKMGLKRNQTLRDYHRGWTEKEEEYLRQNYEFGNLEKIAKKHKRTRKAITERAKLLKLKRDPEIVRKQSCKYRR
;
A
#
# COMPACT_ATOMS: atom_id res chain seq x y z
N MET A 1 -14.63 -22.48 -16.26
CA MET A 1 -13.43 -22.47 -17.13
C MET A 1 -13.02 -21.02 -17.38
N LYS A 2 -11.79 -20.63 -17.02
CA LYS A 2 -11.26 -19.28 -17.28
C LYS A 2 -10.87 -19.21 -18.77
N LYS A 3 -11.48 -18.30 -19.54
CA LYS A 3 -11.15 -18.14 -20.97
C LYS A 3 -9.94 -17.20 -21.13
N LYS A 4 -8.86 -17.72 -21.69
CA LYS A 4 -7.64 -16.97 -22.06
C LYS A 4 -7.72 -16.66 -23.55
N GLN A 5 -7.78 -15.39 -23.93
CA GLN A 5 -7.70 -14.98 -25.33
C GLN A 5 -7.03 -13.59 -25.41
N GLY A 6 -5.95 -13.47 -26.19
CA GLY A 6 -5.15 -12.24 -26.28
C GLY A 6 -4.50 -11.79 -24.96
N ARG A 7 -3.93 -10.58 -24.92
CA ARG A 7 -3.21 -9.98 -23.77
C ARG A 7 -4.09 -9.69 -22.52
N GLY A 8 -4.94 -10.63 -22.08
CA GLY A 8 -5.67 -10.52 -20.82
C GLY A 8 -6.76 -11.59 -20.58
N PHE A 9 -7.03 -11.91 -19.32
CA PHE A 9 -8.15 -12.76 -18.89
C PHE A 9 -9.47 -11.96 -18.88
N VAL A 10 -10.49 -12.47 -19.57
CA VAL A 10 -11.85 -11.90 -19.58
C VAL A 10 -12.55 -12.17 -18.25
N TRP A 11 -13.32 -11.22 -17.72
CA TRP A 11 -14.17 -11.43 -16.55
C TRP A 11 -15.47 -12.11 -16.97
N VAL A 12 -15.81 -13.24 -16.37
CA VAL A 12 -17.08 -13.93 -16.62
C VAL A 12 -18.15 -13.37 -15.69
N LYS A 13 -19.41 -13.27 -16.14
CA LYS A 13 -20.54 -12.73 -15.35
C LYS A 13 -20.59 -13.27 -13.91
N LYS A 14 -20.36 -14.58 -13.70
CA LYS A 14 -20.27 -15.19 -12.37
C LYS A 14 -19.16 -14.58 -11.50
N GLU A 15 -17.97 -14.35 -12.07
CA GLU A 15 -16.85 -13.70 -11.36
C GLU A 15 -17.17 -12.24 -11.01
N GLU A 16 -17.96 -11.56 -11.86
CA GLU A 16 -18.42 -10.21 -11.62
C GLU A 16 -19.40 -10.15 -10.44
N ASP A 17 -20.38 -11.05 -10.42
CA ASP A 17 -21.35 -11.18 -9.33
C ASP A 17 -20.66 -11.53 -8.00
N ASP A 18 -19.68 -12.44 -8.04
CA ASP A 18 -18.84 -12.76 -6.88
C ASP A 18 -18.04 -11.55 -6.40
N LEU A 19 -17.50 -10.75 -7.32
CA LEU A 19 -16.76 -9.54 -6.98
C LEU A 19 -17.68 -8.52 -6.31
N ILE A 20 -18.89 -8.29 -6.83
CA ILE A 20 -19.87 -7.36 -6.24
C ILE A 20 -20.16 -7.74 -4.78
N ARG A 21 -20.40 -9.04 -4.50
CA ARG A 21 -20.71 -9.54 -3.15
C ARG A 21 -19.54 -9.45 -2.18
N SER A 22 -18.33 -9.75 -2.64
CA SER A 22 -17.15 -9.92 -1.77
C SER A 22 -16.26 -8.69 -1.66
N TYR A 23 -16.37 -7.72 -2.59
CA TYR A 23 -15.42 -6.61 -2.68
C TYR A 23 -15.48 -5.65 -1.48
N ASN A 24 -16.63 -5.53 -0.81
CA ASN A 24 -16.79 -4.64 0.35
C ASN A 24 -16.55 -5.32 1.70
N THR A 25 -16.43 -6.65 1.75
CA THR A 25 -16.35 -7.45 2.99
C THR A 25 -15.02 -8.17 3.13
N THR A 26 -14.47 -8.68 2.03
CA THR A 26 -13.26 -9.52 2.05
C THR A 26 -11.98 -8.71 1.88
N LYS A 27 -10.89 -9.07 2.57
CA LYS A 27 -9.58 -8.42 2.40
C LYS A 27 -9.03 -8.65 0.98
N MET A 28 -8.26 -7.67 0.51
CA MET A 28 -7.72 -7.69 -0.87
C MET A 28 -6.77 -8.86 -1.10
N LYS A 29 -6.11 -9.38 -0.05
CA LYS A 29 -5.24 -10.56 -0.14
C LYS A 29 -6.05 -11.80 -0.52
N ASP A 30 -7.19 -12.02 0.13
CA ASP A 30 -8.02 -13.20 -0.11
C ASP A 30 -8.71 -13.10 -1.48
N LEU A 31 -9.12 -11.89 -1.91
CA LEU A 31 -9.65 -11.68 -3.26
C LEU A 31 -8.62 -12.01 -4.35
N VAL A 32 -7.35 -11.70 -4.14
CA VAL A 32 -6.27 -12.06 -5.09
C VAL A 32 -6.13 -13.57 -5.22
N VAL A 33 -6.25 -14.30 -4.11
CA VAL A 33 -6.21 -15.77 -4.09
C VAL A 33 -7.45 -16.33 -4.77
N TYR A 34 -8.65 -15.86 -4.40
CA TYR A 34 -9.92 -16.34 -4.93
C TYR A 34 -10.05 -16.14 -6.45
N PHE A 35 -9.72 -14.94 -6.94
CA PHE A 35 -9.81 -14.64 -8.37
C PHE A 35 -8.56 -15.07 -9.16
N GLU A 36 -7.46 -15.40 -8.48
CA GLU A 36 -6.12 -15.62 -9.07
C GLU A 36 -5.70 -14.47 -10.01
N ARG A 37 -6.08 -13.24 -9.64
CA ARG A 37 -5.82 -12.03 -10.42
C ARG A 37 -5.02 -11.04 -9.59
N SER A 38 -4.22 -10.22 -10.26
CA SER A 38 -3.47 -9.16 -9.57
C SER A 38 -4.41 -8.17 -8.87
N LYS A 39 -3.95 -7.59 -7.75
CA LYS A 39 -4.67 -6.52 -7.02
C LYS A 39 -5.12 -5.40 -7.95
N THR A 40 -4.29 -5.06 -8.93
CA THR A 40 -4.55 -4.01 -9.92
C THR A 40 -5.69 -4.40 -10.86
N ALA A 41 -5.74 -5.64 -11.34
CA ALA A 41 -6.82 -6.12 -12.20
C ALA A 41 -8.18 -6.10 -11.47
N ILE A 42 -8.22 -6.59 -10.24
CA ILE A 42 -9.42 -6.60 -9.39
C ILE A 42 -9.89 -5.16 -9.13
N ARG A 43 -8.99 -4.25 -8.73
CA ARG A 43 -9.32 -2.83 -8.51
C ARG A 43 -9.83 -2.13 -9.77
N ARG A 44 -9.19 -2.36 -10.92
CA ARG A 44 -9.62 -1.76 -12.19
C ARG A 44 -11.01 -2.23 -12.56
N LYS A 45 -11.33 -3.51 -12.35
CA LYS A 45 -12.66 -4.05 -12.62
C LYS A 45 -13.70 -3.46 -11.67
N ALA A 46 -13.43 -3.46 -10.37
CA ALA A 46 -14.30 -2.87 -9.38
C ALA A 46 -14.55 -1.38 -9.64
N LEU A 47 -13.53 -0.62 -10.06
CA LEU A 47 -13.66 0.78 -10.45
C LEU A 47 -14.59 0.96 -11.66
N LYS A 48 -14.43 0.13 -12.71
CA LYS A 48 -15.32 0.14 -13.88
C LYS A 48 -16.77 -0.17 -13.54
N MET A 49 -17.00 -0.92 -12.45
CA MET A 49 -18.33 -1.27 -11.94
C MET A 49 -18.86 -0.29 -10.90
N GLY A 50 -18.13 0.78 -10.57
CA GLY A 50 -18.53 1.75 -9.54
C GLY A 50 -18.50 1.22 -8.11
N LEU A 51 -17.86 0.08 -7.85
CA LEU A 51 -17.82 -0.53 -6.53
C LEU A 51 -16.95 0.27 -5.56
N LYS A 52 -17.53 0.68 -4.44
CA LYS A 52 -16.82 1.28 -3.31
C LYS A 52 -16.38 0.19 -2.35
N ARG A 53 -15.23 0.42 -1.71
CA ARG A 53 -14.62 -0.54 -0.77
C ARG A 53 -14.58 0.05 0.62
N ASN A 54 -14.93 -0.76 1.61
CA ASN A 54 -14.82 -0.42 3.02
C ASN A 54 -13.39 -0.01 3.37
N GLN A 55 -13.25 1.16 3.99
CA GLN A 55 -11.96 1.72 4.37
C GLN A 55 -11.26 0.88 5.45
N THR A 56 -12.03 0.20 6.31
CA THR A 56 -11.48 -0.67 7.38
C THR A 56 -10.74 -1.89 6.80
N LEU A 57 -11.09 -2.32 5.59
CA LEU A 57 -10.44 -3.44 4.88
C LEU A 57 -9.15 -3.05 4.16
N ARG A 58 -8.70 -1.80 4.30
CA ARG A 58 -7.47 -1.31 3.69
C ARG A 58 -6.31 -1.47 4.66
N ASP A 59 -5.32 -2.28 4.27
CA ASP A 59 -4.10 -2.53 5.04
C ASP A 59 -3.32 -1.24 5.43
N TYR A 60 -3.52 -0.13 4.70
CA TYR A 60 -2.73 1.10 4.85
C TYR A 60 -3.33 2.16 5.79
N HIS A 61 -4.58 2.01 6.25
CA HIS A 61 -5.24 3.03 7.09
C HIS A 61 -4.92 2.91 8.60
N ARG A 62 -3.83 2.22 8.97
CA ARG A 62 -3.39 2.19 10.37
C ARG A 62 -2.93 3.59 10.80
N GLY A 63 -3.63 4.19 11.76
CA GLY A 63 -3.25 5.46 12.39
C GLY A 63 -1.85 5.39 13.00
N TRP A 64 -1.17 6.53 13.12
CA TRP A 64 0.10 6.63 13.83
C TRP A 64 -0.17 6.61 15.33
N THR A 65 0.49 5.72 16.06
CA THR A 65 0.43 5.71 17.52
C THR A 65 1.49 6.63 18.09
N GLU A 66 1.28 7.21 19.27
CA GLU A 66 2.25 8.09 19.93
C GLU A 66 3.65 7.48 20.03
N LYS A 67 3.76 6.20 20.37
CA LYS A 67 5.05 5.48 20.41
C LYS A 67 5.79 5.47 19.07
N GLU A 68 5.05 5.41 17.95
CA GLU A 68 5.64 5.47 16.62
C GLU A 68 6.11 6.88 16.28
N GLU A 69 5.39 7.90 16.74
CA GLU A 69 5.79 9.29 16.55
C GLU A 69 7.00 9.65 17.37
N GLU A 70 7.05 9.23 18.64
CA GLU A 70 8.19 9.42 19.51
C GLU A 70 9.44 8.76 18.93
N TYR A 71 9.30 7.54 18.42
CA TYR A 71 10.39 6.87 17.72
C TYR A 71 10.85 7.67 16.49
N LEU A 72 9.93 8.23 15.70
CA LEU A 72 10.29 9.11 14.59
C LEU A 72 11.01 10.37 15.08
N ARG A 73 10.54 11.04 16.13
CA ARG A 73 11.20 12.24 16.67
C ARG A 73 12.67 11.97 17.02
N GLN A 74 12.93 10.84 17.67
CA GLN A 74 14.27 10.48 18.12
C GLN A 74 15.18 9.95 17.00
N ASN A 75 14.62 9.24 16.00
CA ASN A 75 15.43 8.46 15.05
C ASN A 75 15.36 9.01 13.61
N TYR A 76 14.49 9.96 13.29
CA TYR A 76 14.28 10.41 11.91
C TYR A 76 15.42 11.28 11.37
N GLU A 77 16.04 12.10 12.22
CA GLU A 77 17.08 13.07 11.82
C GLU A 77 18.32 12.38 11.24
N PHE A 78 18.87 11.40 11.95
CA PHE A 78 20.08 10.67 11.57
C PHE A 78 19.81 9.24 11.06
N GLY A 79 18.61 8.71 11.28
CA GLY A 79 18.30 7.32 10.99
C GLY A 79 18.15 7.02 9.51
N ASN A 80 18.43 5.76 9.15
CA ASN A 80 18.20 5.26 7.80
C ASN A 80 16.70 5.02 7.57
N LEU A 81 16.11 5.78 6.64
CA LEU A 81 14.69 5.71 6.28
C LEU A 81 14.19 4.29 5.95
N GLU A 82 15.06 3.42 5.39
CA GLU A 82 14.76 2.03 5.07
C GLU A 82 14.60 1.16 6.32
N LYS A 83 15.49 1.36 7.30
CA LYS A 83 15.42 0.67 8.60
C LYS A 83 14.18 1.10 9.36
N ILE A 84 13.88 2.40 9.37
CA ILE A 84 12.67 2.96 9.99
C ILE A 84 11.41 2.40 9.30
N ALA A 85 11.37 2.38 7.96
CA ALA A 85 10.29 1.78 7.17
C ALA A 85 10.04 0.32 7.52
N LYS A 86 11.11 -0.48 7.56
CA LYS A 86 11.03 -1.90 7.90
C LYS A 86 10.54 -2.12 9.33
N LYS A 87 11.02 -1.33 10.29
CA LYS A 87 10.61 -1.41 11.70
C LYS A 87 9.13 -1.11 11.90
N HIS A 88 8.62 -0.06 11.26
CA HIS A 88 7.21 0.32 11.36
C HIS A 88 6.28 -0.44 10.41
N LYS A 89 6.82 -1.32 9.55
CA LYS A 89 6.08 -1.99 8.46
C LYS A 89 5.30 -0.99 7.59
N ARG A 90 5.85 0.21 7.39
CA ARG A 90 5.28 1.30 6.59
C ARG A 90 6.20 1.61 5.40
N THR A 91 5.66 2.26 4.39
CA THR A 91 6.46 2.70 3.23
C THR A 91 7.32 3.92 3.60
N ARG A 92 8.43 4.11 2.87
CA ARG A 92 9.25 5.33 2.99
C ARG A 92 8.41 6.60 2.86
N LYS A 93 7.51 6.62 1.88
CA LYS A 93 6.58 7.73 1.64
C LYS A 93 5.70 8.01 2.86
N ALA A 94 5.16 6.98 3.50
CA ALA A 94 4.35 7.15 4.71
C ALA A 94 5.13 7.84 5.83
N ILE A 95 6.39 7.44 6.04
CA ILE A 95 7.27 8.02 7.05
C ILE A 95 7.60 9.47 6.72
N THR A 96 8.00 9.77 5.48
CA THR A 96 8.33 11.15 5.09
C THR A 96 7.13 12.08 5.19
N GLU A 97 5.94 11.62 4.79
CA GLU A 97 4.71 12.40 4.95
C GLU A 97 4.37 12.62 6.42
N ARG A 98 4.52 11.60 7.29
CA ARG A 98 4.31 11.81 8.72
C ARG A 98 5.33 12.75 9.34
N ALA A 99 6.60 12.62 8.97
CA ALA A 99 7.66 13.49 9.45
C ALA A 99 7.44 14.95 9.04
N LYS A 100 6.94 15.21 7.82
CA LYS A 100 6.51 16.54 7.40
C LYS A 100 5.41 17.10 8.30
N LEU A 101 4.39 16.29 8.62
CA LEU A 101 3.32 16.68 9.55
C LEU A 101 3.85 16.98 10.96
N LEU A 102 4.86 16.22 11.41
CA LEU A 102 5.55 16.41 12.69
C LEU A 102 6.65 17.50 12.63
N LYS A 103 6.81 18.20 11.49
CA LYS A 103 7.86 19.21 11.23
C LYS A 103 9.29 18.72 11.47
N LEU A 104 9.53 17.42 11.34
CA LEU A 104 10.86 16.83 11.50
C LEU A 104 11.69 17.01 10.23
N LYS A 105 12.93 17.43 10.40
CA LYS A 105 13.91 17.56 9.30
C LYS A 105 14.95 16.44 9.41
N ARG A 106 15.55 16.11 8.26
CA ARG A 106 16.67 15.16 8.20
C ARG A 106 17.95 15.92 7.95
N ASP A 107 19.02 15.38 8.49
CA ASP A 107 20.35 15.88 8.19
C ASP A 107 20.66 15.77 6.68
N PRO A 108 21.07 16.87 6.01
CA PRO A 108 21.37 16.88 4.59
C PRO A 108 22.46 15.88 4.17
N GLU A 109 23.46 15.63 5.00
CA GLU A 109 24.53 14.65 4.73
C GLU A 109 23.99 13.23 4.71
N ILE A 110 23.06 12.91 5.60
CA ILE A 110 22.39 11.60 5.60
C ILE A 110 21.53 11.42 4.35
N VAL A 111 20.81 12.46 3.94
CA VAL A 111 20.01 12.43 2.69
C VAL A 111 20.92 12.23 1.47
N ARG A 112 22.05 12.95 1.41
CA ARG A 112 23.05 12.85 0.33
C ARG A 112 23.70 11.47 0.24
N LYS A 113 24.13 10.91 1.37
CA LYS A 113 24.69 9.55 1.43
C LYS A 113 23.67 8.50 1.00
N GLN A 114 22.41 8.71 1.34
CA GLN A 114 21.34 7.79 1.02
C GLN A 114 20.92 7.88 -0.46
N SER A 115 20.94 9.07 -1.08
CA SER A 115 20.63 9.24 -2.52
C SER A 115 21.71 8.67 -3.44
N CYS A 116 22.98 8.75 -3.05
CA CYS A 116 24.10 8.18 -3.81
C CYS A 116 23.98 6.66 -3.99
N LYS A 117 23.36 5.96 -3.01
CA LYS A 117 23.12 4.51 -3.07
C LYS A 117 22.07 4.08 -4.12
N TYR A 118 21.24 4.99 -4.62
CA TYR A 118 20.17 4.69 -5.59
C TYR A 118 20.34 5.41 -6.94
N ARG A 119 21.47 6.10 -7.13
CA ARG A 119 21.88 6.61 -8.44
C ARG A 119 22.49 5.42 -9.21
N ARG A 120 21.62 4.65 -9.87
CA ARG A 120 21.98 3.64 -10.88
C ARG A 120 21.39 4.07 -12.20
#